data_AF-A0A963T651-F1
#
_entry.id   AF-A0A963T651-F1
#
_cell.length_a   1.000
_cell.length_b   1.000
_cell.length_c   1.000
_cell.angle_alpha   90.00
_cell.angle_beta   90.00
_cell.angle_gamma   90.00
#
_symmetry.space_group_name_H-M   'P 1'
#
loop_
_entity.id
_entity.type
_entity.pdbx_description
1 polymer ?
#
loop_
_entity_poly.entity_id
_entity_poly.type
_entity_poly.pdbx_seq_one_letter_code
_entity_poly.pdbx_strand_id
1 'polypeptide(L)'
;IALRLLAAHLIAGAPNIRCAPDPQRARKEDIAASIAASKGEAAISEERAAIAALLDIEAPSHIAGGNEDGWRLAQVFARLMKLGDEAITQILAFIMAETIAAGHEAIDCLACVLPIDIADWMIPDEAFFDLLRDRKTVNAILAEIAGDEVARANADAPAKVQKAIIRDCLTGANGRTETPRWRPAWMQFPALSYTDAGKPGAVKRAEKIAPLFAG
;
A
#
# COMPACT_ATOMS: atom_id res chain seq x y z
N ILE A 1 23.66 9.59 -17.71
CA ILE A 1 24.24 8.25 -17.99
C ILE A 1 24.15 7.31 -16.79
N ALA A 2 24.73 7.63 -15.62
CA ALA A 2 24.74 6.73 -14.46
C ALA A 2 23.35 6.21 -14.03
N LEU A 3 22.35 7.09 -13.91
CA LEU A 3 20.97 6.69 -13.58
C LEU A 3 20.34 5.73 -14.60
N ARG A 4 20.69 5.87 -15.88
CA ARG A 4 20.22 4.98 -16.95
C ARG A 4 20.86 3.60 -16.83
N LEU A 5 22.15 3.54 -16.49
CA LEU A 5 22.83 2.26 -16.26
C LEU A 5 22.30 1.57 -15.00
N LEU A 6 22.03 2.33 -13.94
CA LEU A 6 21.38 1.82 -12.74
C LEU A 6 19.99 1.25 -13.05
N ALA A 7 19.13 2.00 -13.76
CA ALA A 7 17.83 1.51 -14.19
C ALA A 7 17.95 0.22 -15.03
N ALA A 8 18.90 0.17 -15.96
CA ALA A 8 19.17 -1.04 -16.75
C ALA A 8 19.52 -2.25 -15.86
N HIS A 9 20.36 -2.07 -14.82
CA HIS A 9 20.67 -3.13 -13.87
C HIS A 9 19.44 -3.59 -13.08
N LEU A 10 18.58 -2.67 -12.65
CA LEU A 10 17.38 -3.01 -11.88
C LEU A 10 16.34 -3.77 -12.72
N ILE A 11 16.27 -3.47 -14.02
CA ILE A 11 15.33 -4.10 -14.98
C ILE A 11 15.86 -5.45 -15.48
N ALA A 12 17.11 -5.50 -15.93
CA ALA A 12 17.68 -6.70 -16.53
C ALA A 12 18.27 -7.68 -15.50
N GLY A 13 18.52 -7.20 -14.27
CA GLY A 13 19.33 -7.89 -13.28
C GLY A 13 20.82 -7.57 -13.46
N ALA A 14 21.58 -7.66 -12.37
CA ALA A 14 23.04 -7.57 -12.41
C ALA A 14 23.66 -8.44 -11.29
N PRO A 15 24.83 -9.08 -11.51
CA PRO A 15 25.41 -10.01 -10.54
C PRO A 15 25.64 -9.45 -9.12
N ASN A 16 25.86 -8.14 -9.03
CA ASN A 16 26.16 -7.44 -7.77
C ASN A 16 25.02 -6.54 -7.29
N ILE A 17 23.85 -6.55 -7.95
CA ILE A 17 22.69 -5.77 -7.55
C ILE A 17 21.47 -6.68 -7.50
N ARG A 18 20.98 -6.93 -6.28
CA ARG A 18 19.75 -7.69 -6.08
C ARG A 18 18.56 -6.75 -6.11
N CYS A 19 17.65 -7.01 -7.03
CA CYS A 19 16.41 -6.30 -7.19
C CYS A 19 15.32 -7.34 -7.45
N ALA A 20 14.28 -7.36 -6.63
CA ALA A 20 13.15 -8.26 -6.80
C ALA A 20 11.86 -7.49 -6.52
N PRO A 21 10.82 -7.67 -7.35
CA PRO A 21 9.50 -7.11 -7.07
C PRO A 21 8.97 -7.69 -5.74
N ASP A 22 8.18 -6.90 -5.01
CA ASP A 22 7.45 -7.44 -3.86
C ASP A 22 6.48 -8.53 -4.37
N PRO A 23 6.51 -9.74 -3.80
CA PRO A 23 5.69 -10.84 -4.31
C PRO A 23 4.21 -10.71 -3.95
N GLN A 24 3.81 -9.64 -3.23
CA GLN A 24 2.48 -9.33 -2.74
C GLN A 24 1.77 -10.55 -2.12
N ARG A 25 2.50 -11.33 -1.31
CA ARG A 25 1.99 -12.60 -0.79
C ARG A 25 0.85 -12.39 0.21
N ALA A 26 -0.35 -12.77 -0.21
CA ALA A 26 -1.51 -12.91 0.66
C ALA A 26 -1.53 -14.30 1.35
N ARG A 27 -1.91 -14.34 2.62
CA ARG A 27 -2.02 -15.61 3.38
C ARG A 27 -3.29 -16.41 3.04
N LYS A 28 -4.25 -15.78 2.37
CA LYS A 28 -5.57 -16.34 2.06
C LYS A 28 -6.07 -15.77 0.74
N GLU A 29 -6.94 -16.50 0.07
CA GLU A 29 -7.51 -16.13 -1.23
C GLU A 29 -8.42 -14.90 -1.16
N ASP A 30 -9.18 -14.73 -0.07
CA ASP A 30 -10.01 -13.54 0.17
C ASP A 30 -9.18 -12.25 0.21
N ILE A 31 -8.02 -12.29 0.87
CA ILE A 31 -7.05 -11.19 0.91
C ILE A 31 -6.45 -10.95 -0.48
N ALA A 32 -6.08 -12.01 -1.20
CA ALA A 32 -5.51 -11.90 -2.54
C ALA A 32 -6.52 -11.23 -3.51
N ALA A 33 -7.79 -11.63 -3.44
CA ALA A 33 -8.85 -11.05 -4.25
C ALA A 33 -9.11 -9.57 -3.92
N SER A 34 -9.10 -9.21 -2.62
CA SER A 34 -9.21 -7.81 -2.18
C SER A 34 -8.08 -6.94 -2.73
N ILE A 35 -6.83 -7.43 -2.68
CA ILE A 35 -5.66 -6.73 -3.24
C ILE A 35 -5.80 -6.59 -4.77
N ALA A 36 -6.12 -7.67 -5.47
CA ALA A 36 -6.25 -7.68 -6.93
C ALA A 36 -7.37 -6.74 -7.44
N ALA A 37 -8.42 -6.55 -6.65
CA ALA A 37 -9.51 -5.62 -6.97
C ALA A 37 -9.26 -4.19 -6.49
N SER A 38 -8.13 -3.92 -5.82
CA SER A 38 -7.86 -2.62 -5.23
C SER A 38 -7.55 -1.55 -6.28
N LYS A 39 -7.86 -0.29 -5.95
CA LYS A 39 -7.51 0.87 -6.78
C LYS A 39 -5.99 0.98 -6.98
N GLY A 40 -5.21 0.64 -5.95
CA GLY A 40 -3.75 0.67 -6.01
C GLY A 40 -3.19 -0.29 -7.06
N GLU A 41 -3.69 -1.53 -7.08
CA GLU A 41 -3.24 -2.54 -8.07
C GLU A 41 -3.63 -2.14 -9.50
N ALA A 42 -4.83 -1.59 -9.69
CA ALA A 42 -5.25 -1.06 -10.99
C ALA A 42 -4.32 0.07 -11.48
N ALA A 43 -3.97 1.02 -10.60
CA ALA A 43 -3.06 2.12 -10.93
C ALA A 43 -1.63 1.63 -11.23
N ILE A 44 -1.12 0.67 -10.47
CA ILE A 44 0.19 0.04 -10.72
C ILE A 44 0.20 -0.69 -12.06
N SER A 45 -0.88 -1.40 -12.40
CA SER A 45 -1.01 -2.11 -13.68
C SER A 45 -1.03 -1.15 -14.88
N GLU A 46 -1.76 -0.04 -14.77
CA GLU A 46 -1.78 1.03 -15.79
C GLU A 46 -0.40 1.65 -15.99
N GLU A 47 0.26 2.04 -14.89
CA GLU A 47 1.59 2.64 -14.95
C GLU A 47 2.64 1.64 -15.46
N ARG A 48 2.53 0.36 -15.08
CA ARG A 48 3.38 -0.72 -15.61
C ARG A 48 3.31 -0.80 -17.13
N ALA A 49 2.10 -0.72 -17.69
CA ALA A 49 1.91 -0.76 -19.13
C ALA A 49 2.54 0.47 -19.82
N ALA A 50 2.40 1.66 -19.21
CA ALA A 50 3.04 2.88 -19.71
C ALA A 50 4.58 2.78 -19.67
N ILE A 51 5.16 2.29 -18.57
CA ILE A 51 6.61 2.06 -18.44
C ILE A 51 7.10 0.99 -19.43
N ALA A 52 6.33 -0.08 -19.61
CA ALA A 52 6.65 -1.14 -20.58
C ALA A 52 6.71 -0.58 -22.01
N ALA A 53 5.78 0.30 -22.38
CA ALA A 53 5.79 1.00 -23.67
C ALA A 53 7.02 1.92 -23.83
N LEU A 54 7.42 2.64 -22.77
CA LEU A 54 8.66 3.44 -22.80
C LEU A 54 9.90 2.57 -23.02
N LEU A 55 9.91 1.33 -22.54
CA LEU A 55 11.03 0.40 -22.62
C LEU A 55 11.01 -0.50 -23.87
N ASP A 56 9.95 -0.43 -24.70
CA ASP A 56 9.67 -1.37 -25.79
C ASP A 56 9.62 -2.84 -25.30
N ILE A 57 9.02 -3.08 -24.12
CA ILE A 57 8.83 -4.42 -23.54
C ILE A 57 7.35 -4.81 -23.63
N GLU A 58 7.07 -6.01 -24.13
CA GLU A 58 5.70 -6.51 -24.26
C GLU A 58 5.22 -7.18 -22.97
N ALA A 59 4.09 -6.70 -22.44
CA ALA A 59 3.31 -7.27 -21.34
C ALA A 59 4.13 -7.91 -20.19
N PRO A 60 5.10 -7.20 -19.59
CA PRO A 60 5.91 -7.79 -18.53
C PRO A 60 5.09 -8.00 -17.25
N SER A 61 5.29 -9.12 -16.56
CA SER A 61 4.72 -9.30 -15.21
C SER A 61 5.32 -8.30 -14.22
N HIS A 62 6.62 -8.03 -14.35
CA HIS A 62 7.37 -7.06 -13.55
C HIS A 62 8.35 -6.28 -14.43
N ILE A 63 8.56 -5.00 -14.13
CA ILE A 63 9.60 -4.19 -14.77
C ILE A 63 10.96 -4.50 -14.14
N ALA A 64 10.99 -4.66 -12.82
CA ALA A 64 12.18 -4.99 -12.06
C ALA A 64 12.46 -6.50 -11.98
N GLY A 65 13.72 -6.88 -11.73
CA GLY A 65 14.10 -8.24 -11.33
C GLY A 65 14.33 -9.23 -12.47
N GLY A 66 14.98 -8.79 -13.55
CA GLY A 66 15.42 -9.68 -14.64
C GLY A 66 16.45 -10.74 -14.23
N ASN A 67 16.78 -11.62 -15.17
CA ASN A 67 17.57 -12.85 -14.98
C ASN A 67 19.09 -12.67 -15.16
N GLU A 68 19.61 -11.45 -15.00
CA GLU A 68 21.04 -11.11 -15.15
C GLU A 68 21.61 -11.42 -16.55
N ASP A 69 20.76 -11.45 -17.59
CA ASP A 69 21.19 -11.58 -18.97
C ASP A 69 21.91 -10.29 -19.43
N GLY A 70 23.21 -10.40 -19.68
CA GLY A 70 24.05 -9.30 -20.13
C GLY A 70 23.61 -8.70 -21.47
N TRP A 71 23.01 -9.49 -22.36
CA TRP A 71 22.46 -8.96 -23.62
C TRP A 71 21.20 -8.14 -23.38
N ARG A 72 20.27 -8.65 -22.55
CA ARG A 72 19.09 -7.90 -22.10
C ARG A 72 19.49 -6.57 -21.47
N LEU A 73 20.52 -6.57 -20.63
CA LEU A 73 21.06 -5.35 -20.02
C LEU A 73 21.54 -4.34 -21.08
N ALA A 74 22.30 -4.78 -22.07
CA ALA A 74 22.76 -3.92 -23.16
C ALA A 74 21.59 -3.34 -23.98
N GLN A 75 20.57 -4.15 -24.27
CA GLN A 75 19.35 -3.71 -24.98
C GLN A 75 18.58 -2.65 -24.19
N VAL A 76 18.31 -2.91 -22.91
CA VAL A 76 17.61 -1.95 -22.03
C VAL A 76 18.41 -0.66 -21.90
N PHE A 77 19.74 -0.75 -21.67
CA PHE A 77 20.58 0.44 -21.56
C PHE A 77 20.57 1.27 -22.85
N ALA A 78 20.70 0.64 -24.01
CA ALA A 78 20.62 1.33 -25.30
C ALA A 78 19.27 2.02 -25.51
N ARG A 79 18.16 1.42 -25.05
CA ARG A 79 16.84 2.04 -25.07
C ARG A 79 16.77 3.27 -24.15
N LEU A 80 17.20 3.12 -22.89
CA LEU A 80 17.19 4.21 -21.91
C LEU A 80 18.05 5.41 -22.33
N MET A 81 19.12 5.19 -23.09
CA MET A 81 19.96 6.26 -23.65
C MET A 81 19.22 7.17 -24.65
N LYS A 82 18.10 6.70 -25.22
CA LYS A 82 17.26 7.49 -26.13
C LYS A 82 16.15 8.27 -25.43
N LEU A 83 15.91 8.00 -24.14
CA LEU A 83 14.85 8.64 -23.35
C LEU A 83 15.36 9.91 -22.65
N GLY A 84 14.47 10.87 -22.43
CA GLY A 84 14.73 12.07 -21.63
C GLY A 84 14.82 11.78 -20.13
N ASP A 85 15.41 12.69 -19.36
CA ASP A 85 15.65 12.50 -17.92
C ASP A 85 14.36 12.35 -17.10
N GLU A 86 13.26 12.99 -17.53
CA GLU A 86 11.93 12.84 -16.93
C GLU A 86 11.45 11.39 -16.97
N ALA A 87 11.52 10.76 -18.15
CA ALA A 87 11.16 9.35 -18.32
C ALA A 87 12.05 8.42 -17.47
N ILE A 88 13.34 8.73 -17.33
CA ILE A 88 14.23 7.95 -16.45
C ILE A 88 13.81 8.05 -14.99
N THR A 89 13.41 9.24 -14.55
CA THR A 89 12.92 9.48 -13.18
C THR A 89 11.62 8.71 -12.93
N GLN A 90 10.71 8.74 -13.90
CA GLN A 90 9.45 7.99 -13.84
C GLN A 90 9.70 6.48 -13.75
N ILE A 91 10.57 5.93 -14.61
CA ILE A 91 10.95 4.50 -14.60
C ILE A 91 11.55 4.10 -13.25
N LEU A 92 12.47 4.90 -12.70
CA LEU A 92 13.08 4.61 -11.41
C LEU A 92 12.06 4.68 -10.26
N ALA A 93 11.16 5.65 -10.29
CA ALA A 93 10.08 5.76 -9.30
C ALA A 93 9.17 4.52 -9.34
N PHE A 94 8.80 4.06 -10.53
CA PHE A 94 7.99 2.85 -10.70
C PHE A 94 8.72 1.59 -10.21
N ILE A 95 10.01 1.43 -10.56
CA ILE A 95 10.83 0.32 -10.06
C ILE A 95 10.88 0.34 -8.54
N MET A 96 11.00 1.50 -7.90
CA MET A 96 10.96 1.56 -6.45
C MET A 96 9.59 1.18 -5.88
N ALA A 97 8.50 1.68 -6.47
CA ALA A 97 7.15 1.29 -6.05
C ALA A 97 6.91 -0.23 -6.15
N GLU A 98 7.41 -0.87 -7.20
CA GLU A 98 7.30 -2.31 -7.42
C GLU A 98 8.16 -3.15 -6.47
N THR A 99 9.28 -2.62 -5.97
CA THR A 99 10.28 -3.38 -5.20
C THR A 99 10.23 -3.12 -3.69
N ILE A 100 9.49 -2.11 -3.24
CA ILE A 100 9.29 -1.86 -1.80
C ILE A 100 8.47 -2.99 -1.20
N ALA A 101 9.08 -3.70 -0.25
CA ALA A 101 8.43 -4.82 0.41
C ALA A 101 7.27 -4.38 1.30
N ALA A 102 6.17 -5.13 1.25
CA ALA A 102 5.01 -4.86 2.10
C ALA A 102 5.38 -4.92 3.59
N GLY A 103 5.06 -3.84 4.31
CA GLY A 103 5.37 -3.70 5.74
C GLY A 103 6.83 -3.41 6.07
N HIS A 104 7.65 -3.01 5.09
CA HIS A 104 9.03 -2.56 5.29
C HIS A 104 9.07 -1.10 5.80
N GLU A 105 10.15 -0.76 6.52
CA GLU A 105 10.42 0.58 7.06
C GLU A 105 10.38 1.68 6.00
N ALA A 106 10.68 1.36 4.74
CA ALA A 106 10.59 2.31 3.63
C ALA A 106 9.18 2.91 3.47
N ILE A 107 8.12 2.13 3.70
CA ILE A 107 6.74 2.63 3.65
C ILE A 107 6.50 3.65 4.75
N ASP A 108 6.98 3.36 5.97
CA ASP A 108 6.85 4.24 7.13
C ASP A 108 7.72 5.51 6.96
N CYS A 109 8.88 5.43 6.29
CA CYS A 109 9.66 6.62 5.90
C CYS A 109 8.93 7.47 4.86
N LEU A 110 8.32 6.84 3.84
CA LEU A 110 7.53 7.55 2.83
C LEU A 110 6.33 8.26 3.45
N ALA A 111 5.72 7.68 4.50
CA ALA A 111 4.67 8.30 5.30
C ALA A 111 5.06 9.67 5.87
N CYS A 112 6.34 9.86 6.19
CA CYS A 112 6.84 11.10 6.78
C CYS A 112 7.06 12.22 5.76
N VAL A 113 7.15 11.90 4.46
CA VAL A 113 7.57 12.86 3.42
C VAL A 113 6.56 13.02 2.29
N LEU A 114 5.58 12.12 2.16
CA LEU A 114 4.54 12.21 1.14
C LEU A 114 3.18 12.57 1.78
N PRO A 115 2.46 13.57 1.23
CA PRO A 115 1.11 13.91 1.68
C PRO A 115 0.10 12.92 1.11
N ILE A 116 0.07 11.69 1.63
CA ILE A 116 -0.85 10.63 1.20
C ILE A 116 -2.06 10.60 2.14
N ASP A 117 -3.26 10.74 1.59
CA ASP A 117 -4.49 10.32 2.27
C ASP A 117 -4.87 8.91 1.82
N ILE A 118 -4.79 7.95 2.75
CA ILE A 118 -5.13 6.55 2.46
C ILE A 118 -6.62 6.37 2.10
N ALA A 119 -7.47 7.35 2.44
CA ALA A 119 -8.86 7.38 2.01
C ALA A 119 -9.02 7.45 0.49
N ASP A 120 -8.02 7.97 -0.24
CA ASP A 120 -8.05 8.03 -1.70
C ASP A 120 -7.72 6.68 -2.36
N TRP A 121 -7.15 5.72 -1.62
CA TRP A 121 -6.57 4.49 -2.18
C TRP A 121 -7.21 3.19 -1.69
N MET A 122 -7.75 3.19 -0.48
CA MET A 122 -8.40 2.03 0.14
C MET A 122 -9.87 2.38 0.38
N ILE A 123 -10.78 1.40 0.37
CA ILE A 123 -12.13 1.51 0.94
C ILE A 123 -12.32 0.24 1.80
N PRO A 124 -12.83 0.34 3.04
CA PRO A 124 -13.09 -0.85 3.86
C PRO A 124 -14.11 -1.78 3.19
N ASP A 125 -13.63 -2.92 2.68
CA ASP A 125 -14.42 -3.94 1.99
C ASP A 125 -14.84 -5.09 2.92
N GLU A 126 -15.52 -6.10 2.38
CA GLU A 126 -15.94 -7.26 3.18
C GLU A 126 -14.75 -8.00 3.81
N ALA A 127 -13.66 -8.17 3.06
CA ALA A 127 -12.44 -8.83 3.54
C ALA A 127 -11.86 -8.11 4.77
N PHE A 128 -11.83 -6.77 4.76
CA PHE A 128 -11.45 -5.97 5.92
C PHE A 128 -12.30 -6.29 7.15
N PHE A 129 -13.63 -6.27 7.00
CA PHE A 129 -14.53 -6.52 8.13
C PHE A 129 -14.44 -7.96 8.63
N ASP A 130 -14.16 -8.94 7.78
CA ASP A 130 -14.01 -10.34 8.18
C ASP A 130 -12.71 -10.61 8.95
N LEU A 131 -11.65 -9.88 8.61
CA LEU A 131 -10.37 -9.92 9.33
C LEU A 131 -10.41 -9.18 10.67
N LEU A 132 -11.33 -8.23 10.84
CA LEU A 132 -11.46 -7.44 12.06
C LEU A 132 -12.06 -8.25 13.23
N ARG A 133 -11.25 -9.05 13.92
CA ARG A 133 -11.73 -10.03 14.92
C ARG A 133 -11.76 -9.52 16.36
N ASP A 134 -10.89 -8.58 16.71
CA ASP A 134 -10.77 -8.10 18.08
C ASP A 134 -11.95 -7.20 18.47
N ARG A 135 -12.72 -7.63 19.47
CA ARG A 135 -13.95 -6.94 19.86
C ARG A 135 -13.70 -5.56 20.44
N LYS A 136 -12.56 -5.35 21.13
CA LYS A 136 -12.22 -4.04 21.69
C LYS A 136 -11.91 -3.06 20.57
N THR A 137 -11.14 -3.49 19.58
CA THR A 137 -10.85 -2.73 18.35
C THR A 137 -12.13 -2.40 17.60
N VAL A 138 -13.03 -3.37 17.40
CA VAL A 138 -14.33 -3.13 16.75
C VAL A 138 -15.13 -2.06 17.50
N ASN A 139 -15.19 -2.14 18.82
CA ASN A 139 -15.93 -1.17 19.62
C ASN A 139 -15.29 0.22 19.61
N ALA A 140 -13.95 0.30 19.61
CA ALA A 140 -13.22 1.56 19.48
C ALA A 140 -13.47 2.23 18.12
N ILE A 141 -13.47 1.45 17.03
CA ILE A 141 -13.85 1.93 15.70
C ILE A 141 -15.31 2.43 15.70
N LEU A 142 -16.20 1.68 16.35
CA LEU A 142 -17.60 2.10 16.48
C LEU A 142 -17.72 3.43 17.24
N ALA A 143 -16.93 3.64 18.30
CA ALA A 143 -16.91 4.90 19.05
C ALA A 143 -16.41 6.07 18.19
N GLU A 144 -15.37 5.87 17.40
CA GLU A 144 -14.84 6.89 16.50
C GLU A 144 -15.86 7.31 15.43
N ILE A 145 -16.56 6.34 14.83
CA ILE A 145 -17.43 6.60 13.68
C ILE A 145 -18.85 7.01 14.11
N ALA A 146 -19.41 6.33 15.11
CA ALA A 146 -20.81 6.49 15.53
C ALA A 146 -20.97 7.22 16.88
N GLY A 147 -19.86 7.55 17.55
CA GLY A 147 -19.84 8.22 18.84
C GLY A 147 -19.85 7.27 20.04
N ASP A 148 -19.32 7.78 21.16
CA ASP A 148 -19.16 7.05 22.43
C ASP A 148 -20.47 6.46 22.97
N GLU A 149 -21.58 7.19 22.83
CA GLU A 149 -22.88 6.73 23.33
C GLU A 149 -23.36 5.47 22.61
N VAL A 150 -23.23 5.44 21.27
CA VAL A 150 -23.58 4.28 20.45
C VAL A 150 -22.65 3.11 20.78
N ALA A 151 -21.36 3.36 20.94
CA ALA A 151 -20.39 2.32 21.29
C ALA A 151 -20.67 1.71 22.67
N ARG A 152 -21.00 2.53 23.68
CA ARG A 152 -21.37 2.07 25.03
C ARG A 152 -22.65 1.26 25.02
N ALA A 153 -23.69 1.73 24.32
CA ALA A 153 -24.97 1.01 24.19
C ALA A 153 -24.80 -0.36 23.50
N ASN A 154 -23.76 -0.53 22.69
CA ASN A 154 -23.47 -1.77 21.96
C ASN A 154 -22.25 -2.54 22.52
N ALA A 155 -21.73 -2.17 23.69
CA ALA A 155 -20.52 -2.80 24.26
C ALA A 155 -20.70 -4.32 24.40
N ASP A 156 -21.87 -4.76 24.87
CA ASP A 156 -22.23 -6.17 25.06
C ASP A 156 -22.81 -6.85 23.80
N ALA A 157 -23.05 -6.10 22.73
CA ALA A 157 -23.53 -6.65 21.47
C ALA A 157 -22.45 -7.50 20.76
N PRO A 158 -22.85 -8.59 20.06
CA PRO A 158 -21.93 -9.37 19.24
C PRO A 158 -21.17 -8.51 18.23
N ALA A 159 -19.89 -8.83 17.94
CA ALA A 159 -19.06 -8.05 17.02
C ALA A 159 -19.69 -7.89 15.62
N LYS A 160 -20.48 -8.87 15.15
CA LYS A 160 -21.24 -8.76 13.89
C LYS A 160 -22.23 -7.58 13.87
N VAL A 161 -22.85 -7.29 15.01
CA VAL A 161 -23.81 -6.17 15.15
C VAL A 161 -23.05 -4.85 15.10
N GLN A 162 -21.95 -4.75 15.85
CA GLN A 162 -21.11 -3.55 15.85
C GLN A 162 -20.53 -3.25 14.46
N LYS A 163 -20.05 -4.28 13.73
CA LYS A 163 -19.59 -4.14 12.34
C LYS A 163 -20.69 -3.71 11.37
N ALA A 164 -21.93 -4.18 11.57
CA ALA A 164 -23.06 -3.74 10.75
C ALA A 164 -23.32 -2.24 10.97
N ILE A 165 -23.27 -1.76 12.22
CA ILE A 165 -23.40 -0.34 12.53
C ILE A 165 -22.30 0.49 11.84
N ILE A 166 -21.05 0.02 11.91
CA ILE A 166 -19.93 0.66 11.24
C ILE A 166 -20.18 0.77 9.72
N ARG A 167 -20.59 -0.32 9.06
CA ARG A 167 -20.88 -0.32 7.61
C ARG A 167 -21.98 0.67 7.23
N ASP A 168 -23.03 0.73 8.04
CA ASP A 168 -24.12 1.66 7.81
C ASP A 168 -23.66 3.11 7.96
N CYS A 169 -22.78 3.42 8.91
CA CYS A 169 -22.15 4.75 9.01
C CYS A 169 -21.26 5.05 7.79
N LEU A 170 -20.51 4.07 7.26
CA LEU A 170 -19.68 4.30 6.06
C LEU A 170 -20.51 4.60 4.81
N THR A 171 -21.76 4.15 4.76
CA THR A 171 -22.65 4.28 3.58
C THR A 171 -23.82 5.24 3.79
N GLY A 172 -23.99 5.80 5.00
CA GLY A 172 -25.14 6.63 5.36
C GLY A 172 -26.45 5.84 5.44
N ALA A 173 -26.40 4.51 5.48
CA ALA A 173 -27.57 3.66 5.55
C ALA A 173 -28.24 3.71 6.93
N ASN A 174 -29.49 3.28 7.00
CA ASN A 174 -30.26 3.16 8.25
C ASN A 174 -30.35 4.47 9.07
N GLY A 175 -30.38 5.61 8.38
CA GLY A 175 -30.53 6.94 8.99
C GLY A 175 -29.28 7.45 9.71
N ARG A 176 -28.11 6.86 9.45
CA ARG A 176 -26.84 7.28 10.05
C ARG A 176 -26.16 8.35 9.21
N THR A 177 -25.39 9.22 9.86
CA THR A 177 -24.51 10.19 9.19
C THR A 177 -23.41 9.45 8.43
N GLU A 178 -23.25 9.77 7.16
CA GLU A 178 -22.26 9.14 6.29
C GLU A 178 -20.82 9.59 6.64
N THR A 179 -19.89 8.63 6.74
CA THR A 179 -18.46 8.87 6.98
C THR A 179 -17.58 8.13 5.97
N PRO A 180 -17.67 8.44 4.67
CA PRO A 180 -17.15 7.58 3.60
C PRO A 180 -15.61 7.59 3.51
N ARG A 181 -14.98 8.64 4.05
CA ARG A 181 -13.52 8.80 4.08
C ARG A 181 -12.84 8.19 5.31
N TRP A 182 -13.58 7.57 6.23
CA TRP A 182 -12.97 6.94 7.41
C TRP A 182 -12.05 5.78 7.02
N ARG A 183 -10.88 5.69 7.65
CA ARG A 183 -9.93 4.60 7.48
C ARG A 183 -9.40 4.17 8.85
N PRO A 184 -9.08 2.88 9.06
CA PRO A 184 -8.64 2.42 10.37
C PRO A 184 -7.33 3.11 10.77
N ALA A 185 -7.20 3.48 12.04
CA ALA A 185 -6.04 4.17 12.60
C ALA A 185 -4.68 3.57 12.17
N TRP A 186 -4.57 2.25 12.09
CA TRP A 186 -3.31 1.56 11.73
C TRP A 186 -2.95 1.61 10.24
N MET A 187 -3.84 2.13 9.39
CA MET A 187 -3.58 2.39 7.97
C MET A 187 -3.34 3.88 7.67
N GLN A 188 -3.43 4.76 8.67
CA GLN A 188 -3.07 6.16 8.51
C GLN A 188 -1.56 6.33 8.30
N PHE A 189 -1.15 7.49 7.81
CA PHE A 189 0.26 7.84 7.57
C PHE A 189 0.59 9.08 8.42
N PRO A 190 1.32 8.92 9.55
CA PRO A 190 1.85 7.69 10.14
C PRO A 190 0.78 6.78 10.76
N ALA A 191 1.09 5.48 10.91
CA ALA A 191 0.17 4.51 11.48
C ALA A 191 -0.12 4.78 12.97
N LEU A 192 -1.40 4.73 13.35
CA LEU A 192 -1.88 4.96 14.71
C LEU A 192 -2.53 3.69 15.30
N SER A 193 -2.70 3.66 16.63
CA SER A 193 -3.36 2.54 17.33
C SER A 193 -4.66 3.00 17.96
N TYR A 194 -5.67 2.14 17.97
CA TYR A 194 -6.90 2.36 18.76
C TYR A 194 -6.72 2.08 20.25
N THR A 195 -5.74 1.24 20.61
CA THR A 195 -5.50 0.82 22.00
C THR A 195 -4.02 0.76 22.31
N ASP A 196 -3.65 1.00 23.57
CA ASP A 196 -2.26 0.82 24.04
C ASP A 196 -1.86 -0.65 24.12
N ALA A 197 -2.82 -1.54 24.42
CA ALA A 197 -2.61 -2.97 24.39
C ALA A 197 -2.52 -3.47 22.94
N GLY A 198 -1.47 -4.22 22.60
CA GLY A 198 -1.38 -4.90 21.30
C GLY A 198 -1.14 -3.98 20.11
N LYS A 199 -0.43 -2.85 20.29
CA LYS A 199 -0.07 -1.93 19.19
C LYS A 199 0.42 -2.70 17.95
N PRO A 200 -0.17 -2.45 16.76
CA PRO A 200 0.28 -3.06 15.51
C PRO A 200 1.76 -2.78 15.25
N GLY A 201 2.43 -3.71 14.57
CA GLY A 201 3.85 -3.57 14.21
C GLY A 201 4.14 -2.29 13.43
N ALA A 202 3.22 -1.88 12.55
CA ALA A 202 3.32 -0.63 11.80
C ALA A 202 3.38 0.61 12.71
N VAL A 203 2.54 0.68 13.75
CA VAL A 203 2.54 1.79 14.72
C VAL A 203 3.89 1.87 15.45
N LYS A 204 4.40 0.72 15.91
CA LYS A 204 5.71 0.67 16.61
C LYS A 204 6.86 1.13 15.71
N ARG A 205 6.83 0.78 14.41
CA ARG A 205 7.83 1.25 13.45
C ARG A 205 7.68 2.74 13.17
N ALA A 206 6.47 3.23 12.94
CA ALA A 206 6.20 4.64 12.71
C ALA A 206 6.67 5.52 13.89
N GLU A 207 6.38 5.12 15.14
CA GLU A 207 6.87 5.80 16.36
C GLU A 207 8.40 5.85 16.43
N LYS A 208 9.09 4.78 16.00
CA LYS A 208 10.56 4.71 15.99
C LYS A 208 11.18 5.56 14.87
N ILE A 209 10.51 5.67 13.73
CA ILE A 209 11.00 6.38 12.54
C ILE A 209 10.75 7.87 12.63
N ALA A 210 9.60 8.31 13.17
CA ALA A 210 9.20 9.71 13.20
C ALA A 210 10.29 10.68 13.72
N PRO A 211 11.05 10.37 14.80
CA PRO A 211 12.12 11.25 15.27
C PRO A 211 13.27 11.48 14.27
N LEU A 212 13.48 10.59 13.29
CA LEU A 212 14.50 10.75 12.24
C LEU A 212 14.12 11.83 11.21
N PHE A 213 12.85 12.22 11.18
CA PHE A 213 12.29 13.24 10.28
C PHE A 213 11.80 14.47 11.04
N ALA A 214 11.98 14.52 12.36
CA ALA A 214 11.79 15.74 13.14
C ALA A 214 13.01 16.65 12.90
N GLY A 215 12.76 17.82 12.31
CA GLY A 215 13.79 18.83 12.01
C GLY A 215 14.44 19.44 13.24
#